data_AF-A0A7K0EMY3-F1
#
_entry.id   AF-A0A7K0EMY3-F1
#
_cell.length_a   1.000
_cell.length_b   1.000
_cell.length_c   1.000
_cell.angle_alpha   90.00
_cell.angle_beta   90.00
_cell.angle_gamma   90.00
#
_symmetry.space_group_name_H-M   'P 1'
#
loop_
_entity.id
_entity.type
_entity.pdbx_description
1 polymer ?
#
loop_
_entity_poly.entity_id
_entity_poly.type
_entity_poly.pdbx_seq_one_letter_code
_entity_poly.pdbx_strand_id
1 'polypeptide(L)'
;MKSTSKPQPTVFIIFGGTGDLAWRKLAPALYNLYLDGWMPDHFSIVGTGRTKLSDEEFREKLLEGVNLFSRSGKAQKEQWDAFSPNIYYQVSDLKDTKTYQELGSRIESYETAWNEKADLIYYLAVAPNFFPIIADNIAKKCPKEGMDRTRIVIEKPFGHDLESAKALNKLLQGIFDEKQIYRIDHYLGKETVQNIMAFRFANALLEPIWNRNYIDHVQISVTEQLGVEDRGGYYDGAGAMRDMVQNHILQLLCLIAMEPPINLDADEIRNRRVDVLKSMRRFDADAIRFSAVRGQYGHGWIEGKEVPGYRDEPEVNPESNTETFAAVKFFVDNWRWQDVPFYLRTGKHLSQSASVISIQFKNIPHSIFPSEAAENWQQNRLVFSIQPEMSIRLQMQAKRPGLDMTLNPVDLVFDYSGTYHGKPPEAYETLLLDTMLGDQTLFMRSDQVEAAWDLIMPILHAWESKKSLSFPNYPAGSWGPENAEALIAQDGFHWFTLPLNGKH
;
A
#
# COMPACT_ATOMS: atom_id res chain seq x y z
N MET A 1 -21.17 7.76 7.59
CA MET A 1 -22.30 7.15 6.86
C MET A 1 -22.14 7.52 5.40
N LYS A 2 -21.47 6.69 4.57
CA LYS A 2 -21.51 6.88 3.12
C LYS A 2 -22.93 6.51 2.67
N SER A 3 -23.62 7.44 2.03
CA SER A 3 -24.94 7.22 1.45
C SER A 3 -24.88 6.02 0.52
N THR A 4 -25.96 5.24 0.47
CA THR A 4 -26.24 4.16 -0.48
C THR A 4 -26.39 4.69 -1.91
N SER A 5 -25.48 5.56 -2.37
CA SER A 5 -25.43 6.00 -3.76
C SER A 5 -24.67 4.93 -4.54
N LYS A 6 -25.40 4.07 -5.25
CA LYS A 6 -24.80 3.27 -6.32
C LYS A 6 -24.01 4.21 -7.25
N PRO A 7 -22.85 3.76 -7.80
CA PRO A 7 -22.13 4.57 -8.75
C PRO A 7 -23.00 4.96 -9.96
N GLN A 8 -22.60 6.03 -10.64
CA GLN A 8 -23.20 6.38 -11.94
C GLN A 8 -22.81 5.33 -12.99
N PRO A 9 -23.52 5.24 -14.13
CA PRO A 9 -23.10 4.39 -15.24
C PRO A 9 -21.61 4.58 -15.53
N THR A 10 -20.84 3.50 -15.67
CA THR A 10 -19.37 3.61 -15.70
C THR A 10 -18.75 2.79 -16.81
N VAL A 11 -17.83 3.39 -17.57
CA VAL A 11 -16.96 2.68 -18.52
C VAL A 11 -15.54 2.63 -17.96
N PHE A 12 -15.06 1.42 -17.71
CA PHE A 12 -13.67 1.13 -17.37
C PHE A 12 -12.86 0.86 -18.64
N ILE A 13 -11.79 1.61 -18.85
CA ILE A 13 -10.82 1.37 -19.92
C ILE A 13 -9.50 0.96 -19.25
N ILE A 14 -9.15 -0.32 -19.33
CA ILE A 14 -7.96 -0.88 -18.70
C ILE A 14 -6.86 -1.01 -19.76
N PHE A 15 -5.93 -0.05 -19.77
CA PHE A 15 -4.70 -0.16 -20.55
C PHE A 15 -3.81 -1.23 -19.97
N GLY A 16 -3.31 -2.14 -20.81
CA GLY A 16 -2.60 -3.33 -20.34
C GLY A 16 -3.54 -4.42 -19.82
N GLY A 17 -4.76 -4.50 -20.37
CA GLY A 17 -5.81 -5.40 -19.90
C GLY A 17 -5.46 -6.90 -19.92
N THR A 18 -4.42 -7.29 -20.68
CA THR A 18 -3.92 -8.68 -20.72
C THR A 18 -2.77 -8.95 -19.75
N GLY A 19 -2.32 -7.96 -18.99
CA GLY A 19 -1.20 -8.04 -18.05
C GLY A 19 -1.54 -8.70 -16.71
N ASP A 20 -0.49 -9.00 -15.93
CA ASP A 20 -0.58 -9.73 -14.66
C ASP A 20 -1.51 -9.04 -13.64
N LEU A 21 -1.40 -7.72 -13.51
CA LEU A 21 -2.22 -6.94 -12.58
C LEU A 21 -3.71 -7.02 -12.92
N ALA A 22 -4.06 -6.88 -14.20
CA ALA A 22 -5.45 -6.96 -14.65
C ALA A 22 -6.04 -8.36 -14.38
N TRP A 23 -5.25 -9.41 -14.63
CA TRP A 23 -5.65 -10.80 -14.47
C TRP A 23 -5.77 -11.23 -12.99
N ARG A 24 -4.80 -10.87 -12.15
CA ARG A 24 -4.73 -11.31 -10.74
C ARG A 24 -5.51 -10.44 -9.78
N LYS A 25 -5.69 -9.15 -10.09
CA LYS A 25 -6.22 -8.16 -9.13
C LYS A 25 -7.45 -7.42 -9.65
N LEU A 26 -7.38 -6.78 -10.82
CA LEU A 26 -8.47 -5.90 -11.27
C LEU A 26 -9.72 -6.69 -11.67
N ALA A 27 -9.60 -7.74 -12.48
CA ALA A 27 -10.75 -8.54 -12.89
C ALA A 27 -11.43 -9.28 -11.73
N PRO A 28 -10.70 -9.95 -10.81
CA PRO A 28 -11.29 -10.49 -9.59
C PRO A 28 -11.99 -9.43 -8.73
N ALA A 29 -11.39 -8.24 -8.58
CA ALA A 29 -11.97 -7.16 -7.79
C ALA A 29 -13.29 -6.63 -8.39
N LEU A 30 -13.31 -6.33 -9.70
CA LEU A 30 -14.54 -5.88 -10.39
C LEU A 30 -15.64 -6.96 -10.34
N TYR A 31 -15.27 -8.23 -10.46
CA TYR A 31 -16.22 -9.34 -10.34
C TYR A 31 -16.81 -9.44 -8.94
N ASN A 32 -16.00 -9.31 -7.88
CA ASN A 32 -16.52 -9.32 -6.51
C ASN A 32 -17.40 -8.12 -6.20
N LEU A 33 -17.04 -6.92 -6.67
CA LEU A 33 -17.92 -5.73 -6.58
C LEU A 33 -19.25 -5.96 -7.29
N TYR A 34 -19.26 -6.67 -8.42
CA TYR A 34 -20.49 -7.05 -9.12
C TYR A 34 -21.34 -8.03 -8.30
N LEU A 35 -20.73 -9.10 -7.77
CA LEU A 35 -21.44 -10.09 -6.95
C LEU A 35 -22.08 -9.47 -5.70
N ASP A 36 -21.39 -8.51 -5.09
CA ASP A 36 -21.83 -7.82 -3.89
C ASP A 36 -22.82 -6.66 -4.19
N GLY A 37 -23.14 -6.41 -5.47
CA GLY A 37 -24.11 -5.40 -5.89
C GLY A 37 -23.61 -3.95 -5.80
N TRP A 38 -22.29 -3.74 -5.76
CA TRP A 38 -21.64 -2.43 -5.70
C TRP A 38 -21.36 -1.80 -7.07
N MET A 39 -21.40 -2.59 -8.15
CA MET A 39 -21.31 -2.06 -9.51
C MET A 39 -22.57 -1.26 -9.89
N PRO A 40 -22.46 -0.23 -10.74
CA PRO A 40 -23.63 0.46 -11.28
C PRO A 40 -24.47 -0.49 -12.14
N ASP A 41 -25.74 -0.14 -12.36
CA ASP A 41 -26.65 -0.98 -13.15
C ASP A 41 -26.20 -1.07 -14.63
N HIS A 42 -25.59 0.00 -15.14
CA HIS A 42 -24.96 0.06 -16.45
C HIS A 42 -23.45 0.20 -16.30
N PHE A 43 -22.68 -0.77 -16.79
CA PHE A 43 -21.22 -0.66 -16.87
C PHE A 43 -20.66 -1.36 -18.10
N SER A 44 -19.44 -0.97 -18.46
CA SER A 44 -18.63 -1.69 -19.44
C SER A 44 -17.18 -1.72 -19.02
N ILE A 45 -16.51 -2.86 -19.25
CA ILE A 45 -15.08 -3.06 -18.98
C ILE A 45 -14.38 -3.35 -20.31
N VAL A 46 -13.57 -2.41 -20.77
CA VAL A 46 -12.81 -2.51 -22.02
C VAL A 46 -11.33 -2.69 -21.69
N GLY A 47 -10.84 -3.91 -21.86
CA GLY A 47 -9.40 -4.20 -21.80
C GLY A 47 -8.72 -3.80 -23.11
N THR A 48 -7.54 -3.20 -23.03
CA THR A 48 -6.76 -2.83 -24.22
C THR A 48 -5.34 -3.38 -24.16
N GLY A 49 -4.81 -3.85 -25.29
CA GLY A 49 -3.46 -4.39 -25.37
C GLY A 49 -3.03 -4.74 -26.80
N ARG A 50 -1.75 -5.09 -26.95
CA ARG A 50 -1.16 -5.44 -28.27
C ARG A 50 -1.51 -6.84 -28.75
N THR A 51 -1.83 -7.75 -27.83
CA THR A 51 -2.18 -9.14 -28.16
C THR A 51 -3.47 -9.14 -28.96
N LYS A 52 -3.52 -9.89 -30.07
CA LYS A 52 -4.74 -10.08 -30.84
C LYS A 52 -5.60 -11.13 -30.14
N LEU A 53 -6.71 -10.70 -29.57
CA LEU A 53 -7.72 -11.54 -28.93
C LEU A 53 -9.10 -11.08 -29.39
N SER A 54 -10.02 -12.02 -29.49
CA SER A 54 -11.46 -11.76 -29.52
C SER A 54 -11.98 -11.38 -28.13
N ASP A 55 -13.21 -10.86 -28.07
CA ASP A 55 -13.89 -10.60 -26.80
C ASP A 55 -14.07 -11.90 -25.99
N GLU A 56 -14.36 -13.01 -26.67
CA GLU A 56 -14.54 -14.34 -26.08
C GLU A 56 -13.25 -14.86 -25.45
N GLU A 57 -12.13 -14.85 -26.18
CA GLU A 57 -10.82 -15.27 -25.66
C GLU A 57 -10.37 -14.39 -24.48
N PHE A 58 -10.68 -13.08 -24.54
CA PHE A 58 -10.37 -12.18 -23.43
C PHE A 58 -11.21 -12.49 -22.18
N ARG A 59 -12.51 -12.76 -22.34
CA ARG A 59 -13.38 -13.19 -21.24
C ARG A 59 -12.90 -14.50 -20.62
N GLU A 60 -12.53 -15.49 -21.43
CA GLU A 60 -11.97 -16.77 -20.94
C GLU A 60 -10.72 -16.55 -20.10
N LYS A 61 -9.78 -15.72 -20.59
CA LYS A 61 -8.58 -15.38 -19.83
C LYS A 61 -8.89 -14.71 -18.50
N LEU A 62 -9.84 -13.76 -18.47
CA LEU A 62 -10.22 -13.11 -17.21
C LEU A 62 -10.95 -14.08 -16.26
N LEU A 63 -11.77 -14.99 -16.79
CA LEU A 63 -12.43 -16.03 -15.99
C LEU A 63 -11.40 -16.94 -15.30
N GLU A 64 -10.31 -17.30 -15.96
CA GLU A 64 -9.21 -18.04 -15.33
C GLU A 64 -8.64 -17.29 -14.11
N GLY A 65 -8.42 -15.98 -14.26
CA GLY A 65 -7.91 -15.12 -13.19
C GLY A 65 -8.89 -15.01 -12.03
N VAL A 66 -10.18 -14.78 -12.33
CA VAL A 66 -11.25 -14.77 -11.34
C VAL A 66 -11.31 -16.10 -10.59
N ASN A 67 -11.22 -17.23 -11.28
CA ASN A 67 -11.26 -18.55 -10.67
C ASN A 67 -10.08 -18.86 -9.72
N LEU A 68 -8.92 -18.23 -9.96
CA LEU A 68 -7.71 -18.45 -9.17
C LEU A 68 -7.58 -17.46 -8.00
N PHE A 69 -7.96 -16.20 -8.21
CA PHE A 69 -7.63 -15.11 -7.30
C PHE A 69 -8.83 -14.44 -6.64
N SER A 70 -10.07 -14.74 -7.04
CA SER A 70 -11.23 -14.16 -6.37
C SER A 70 -11.38 -14.68 -4.95
N ARG A 71 -11.60 -13.76 -3.99
CA ARG A 71 -11.91 -14.13 -2.59
C ARG A 71 -13.18 -14.98 -2.47
N SER A 72 -14.10 -14.85 -3.42
CA SER A 72 -15.36 -15.59 -3.51
C SER A 72 -15.19 -17.03 -4.06
N GLY A 73 -13.97 -17.40 -4.45
CA GLY A 73 -13.67 -18.70 -5.03
C GLY A 73 -13.97 -18.77 -6.54
N LYS A 74 -14.12 -19.99 -7.05
CA LYS A 74 -14.43 -20.21 -8.47
C LYS A 74 -15.77 -19.56 -8.85
N ALA A 75 -15.79 -18.87 -9.98
CA ALA A 75 -16.99 -18.21 -10.48
C ALA A 75 -18.09 -19.23 -10.76
N GLN A 76 -19.30 -18.95 -10.27
CA GLN A 76 -20.47 -19.72 -10.64
C GLN A 76 -20.86 -19.36 -12.07
N LYS A 77 -21.26 -20.36 -12.85
CA LYS A 77 -21.52 -20.18 -14.29
C LYS A 77 -22.59 -19.12 -14.52
N GLU A 78 -23.69 -19.17 -13.79
CA GLU A 78 -24.82 -18.26 -13.92
C GLU A 78 -24.42 -16.81 -13.61
N GLN A 79 -23.56 -16.60 -12.61
CA GLN A 79 -23.08 -15.27 -12.22
C GLN A 79 -22.09 -14.71 -13.25
N TRP A 80 -21.19 -15.55 -13.76
CA TRP A 80 -20.24 -15.15 -14.79
C TRP A 80 -20.92 -14.86 -16.13
N ASP A 81 -21.90 -15.68 -16.53
CA ASP A 81 -22.66 -15.50 -17.77
C ASP A 81 -23.49 -14.19 -17.74
N ALA A 82 -23.84 -13.69 -16.54
CA ALA A 82 -24.48 -12.38 -16.37
C ALA A 82 -23.48 -11.20 -16.35
N PHE A 83 -22.26 -11.41 -15.85
CA PHE A 83 -21.22 -10.37 -15.75
C PHE A 83 -20.46 -10.15 -17.06
N SER A 84 -20.02 -11.25 -17.68
CA SER A 84 -19.09 -11.26 -18.82
C SER A 84 -19.57 -10.57 -20.10
N PRO A 85 -20.88 -10.43 -20.40
CA PRO A 85 -21.33 -9.64 -21.56
C PRO A 85 -20.92 -8.17 -21.50
N ASN A 86 -20.59 -7.63 -20.32
CA ASN A 86 -20.12 -6.25 -20.15
C ASN A 86 -18.61 -6.10 -20.37
N ILE A 87 -17.90 -7.21 -20.58
CA ILE A 87 -16.45 -7.24 -20.81
C ILE A 87 -16.17 -7.30 -22.29
N TYR A 88 -15.24 -6.45 -22.72
CA TYR A 88 -14.79 -6.34 -24.08
C TYR A 88 -13.28 -6.13 -24.16
N TYR A 89 -12.74 -6.42 -25.34
CA TYR A 89 -11.35 -6.21 -25.65
C TYR A 89 -11.19 -5.32 -26.89
N GLN A 90 -10.10 -4.56 -26.90
CA GLN A 90 -9.67 -3.81 -28.06
C GLN A 90 -8.16 -3.97 -28.26
N VAL A 91 -7.81 -4.58 -29.39
CA VAL A 91 -6.42 -4.61 -29.86
C VAL A 91 -6.00 -3.17 -30.14
N SER A 92 -4.91 -2.75 -29.52
CA SER A 92 -4.46 -1.36 -29.60
C SER A 92 -2.94 -1.23 -29.58
N ASP A 93 -2.48 -0.21 -30.29
CA ASP A 93 -1.17 0.39 -30.05
C ASP A 93 -1.38 1.70 -29.29
N LEU A 94 -0.77 1.79 -28.11
CA LEU A 94 -0.85 2.95 -27.22
C LEU A 94 -0.36 4.24 -27.89
N LYS A 95 0.49 4.14 -28.92
CA LYS A 95 1.01 5.28 -29.69
C LYS A 95 0.12 5.68 -30.86
N ASP A 96 -0.79 4.81 -31.28
CA ASP A 96 -1.66 5.08 -32.43
C ASP A 96 -2.91 5.86 -31.99
N THR A 97 -3.05 7.07 -32.52
CA THR A 97 -4.20 7.94 -32.32
C THR A 97 -5.53 7.31 -32.74
N LYS A 98 -5.52 6.35 -33.67
CA LYS A 98 -6.72 5.64 -34.14
C LYS A 98 -7.38 4.85 -33.01
N THR A 99 -6.58 4.22 -32.15
CA THR A 99 -7.04 3.49 -30.96
C THR A 99 -8.01 4.34 -30.13
N TYR A 100 -7.63 5.59 -29.86
CA TYR A 100 -8.37 6.49 -28.99
C TYR A 100 -9.65 7.01 -29.65
N GLN A 101 -9.67 7.14 -30.98
CA GLN A 101 -10.89 7.49 -31.73
C GLN A 101 -11.90 6.34 -31.71
N GLU A 102 -11.42 5.10 -31.87
CA GLU A 102 -12.25 3.90 -31.78
C GLU A 102 -12.83 3.74 -30.36
N LEU A 103 -12.02 4.00 -29.31
CA LEU A 103 -12.50 4.03 -27.93
C LEU A 103 -13.59 5.09 -27.71
N GLY A 104 -13.39 6.31 -28.23
CA GLY A 104 -14.39 7.38 -28.14
C GLY A 104 -15.72 6.98 -28.79
N SER A 105 -15.66 6.42 -30.00
CA SER A 105 -16.86 5.94 -30.72
C SER A 105 -17.59 4.83 -29.93
N ARG A 106 -16.83 3.96 -29.25
CA ARG A 106 -17.40 2.89 -28.41
C ARG A 106 -18.10 3.46 -27.17
N ILE A 107 -17.48 4.44 -26.51
CA ILE A 107 -18.08 5.15 -25.37
C ILE A 107 -19.40 5.82 -25.78
N GLU A 108 -19.42 6.53 -26.90
CA GLU A 108 -20.64 7.17 -27.43
C GLU A 108 -21.75 6.14 -27.71
N SER A 109 -21.38 4.96 -28.21
CA SER A 109 -22.34 3.88 -28.44
C SER A 109 -22.96 3.34 -27.14
N TYR A 110 -22.17 3.24 -26.07
CA TYR A 110 -22.65 2.84 -24.75
C TYR A 110 -23.57 3.89 -24.13
N GLU A 111 -23.16 5.16 -24.12
CA GLU A 111 -23.98 6.25 -23.59
C GLU A 111 -25.32 6.35 -24.33
N THR A 112 -25.31 6.15 -25.66
CA THR A 112 -26.54 6.12 -26.47
C THR A 112 -27.42 4.93 -26.13
N ALA A 113 -26.85 3.74 -25.97
CA ALA A 113 -27.59 2.52 -25.62
C ALA A 113 -28.19 2.57 -24.21
N TRP A 114 -27.47 3.18 -23.26
CA TRP A 114 -27.93 3.36 -21.88
C TRP A 114 -28.86 4.56 -21.71
N ASN A 115 -28.96 5.42 -22.73
CA ASN A 115 -29.68 6.70 -22.68
C ASN A 115 -29.24 7.58 -21.49
N GLU A 116 -27.98 7.44 -21.08
CA GLU A 116 -27.38 8.07 -19.91
C GLU A 116 -25.90 8.35 -20.17
N LYS A 117 -25.37 9.33 -19.45
CA LYS A 117 -23.97 9.75 -19.52
C LYS A 117 -23.15 8.93 -18.53
N ALA A 118 -22.02 8.38 -18.96
CA ALA A 118 -21.17 7.49 -18.15
C ALA A 118 -19.93 8.19 -17.55
N ASP A 119 -19.57 7.82 -16.32
CA ASP A 119 -18.25 8.11 -15.77
C ASP A 119 -17.18 7.28 -16.51
N LEU A 120 -16.06 7.91 -16.86
CA LEU A 120 -14.99 7.30 -17.65
C LEU A 120 -13.77 7.09 -16.77
N ILE A 121 -13.39 5.83 -16.56
CA ILE A 121 -12.23 5.47 -15.73
C ILE A 121 -11.16 4.87 -16.62
N TYR A 122 -10.09 5.62 -16.87
CA TYR A 122 -8.91 5.15 -17.59
C TYR A 122 -7.90 4.60 -16.59
N TYR A 123 -7.81 3.27 -16.52
CA TYR A 123 -6.88 2.56 -15.64
C TYR A 123 -5.59 2.22 -16.40
N LEU A 124 -4.46 2.77 -15.95
CA LEU A 124 -3.17 2.58 -16.59
C LEU A 124 -2.39 1.44 -15.92
N ALA A 125 -2.74 0.19 -16.26
CA ALA A 125 -2.01 -1.02 -15.84
C ALA A 125 -0.85 -1.33 -16.80
N VAL A 126 -0.02 -0.33 -17.10
CA VAL A 126 1.10 -0.39 -18.04
C VAL A 126 2.38 0.16 -17.42
N ALA A 127 3.52 -0.03 -18.07
CA ALA A 127 4.78 0.55 -17.60
C ALA A 127 4.72 2.10 -17.57
N PRO A 128 5.38 2.77 -16.59
CA PRO A 128 5.30 4.22 -16.39
C PRO A 128 5.66 5.08 -17.61
N ASN A 129 6.56 4.59 -18.46
CA ASN A 129 6.97 5.28 -19.69
C ASN A 129 5.81 5.51 -20.67
N PHE A 130 4.70 4.78 -20.53
CA PHE A 130 3.51 4.96 -21.35
C PHE A 130 2.51 5.95 -20.76
N PHE A 131 2.62 6.35 -19.48
CA PHE A 131 1.66 7.26 -18.85
C PHE A 131 1.54 8.60 -19.60
N PRO A 132 2.65 9.27 -20.00
CA PRO A 132 2.54 10.53 -20.73
C PRO A 132 1.87 10.37 -22.10
N ILE A 133 2.16 9.27 -22.79
CA ILE A 133 1.62 8.98 -24.13
C ILE A 133 0.11 8.76 -24.04
N ILE A 134 -0.35 7.98 -23.07
CA ILE A 134 -1.77 7.71 -22.87
C ILE A 134 -2.51 8.98 -22.45
N ALA A 135 -2.00 9.71 -21.45
CA ALA A 135 -2.61 10.93 -20.96
C ALA A 135 -2.79 11.99 -22.06
N ASP A 136 -1.75 12.23 -22.88
CA ASP A 136 -1.79 13.19 -23.98
C ASP A 136 -2.79 12.78 -25.08
N ASN A 137 -2.85 11.48 -25.42
CA ASN A 137 -3.81 10.99 -26.40
C ASN A 137 -5.25 11.04 -25.90
N ILE A 138 -5.51 10.73 -24.62
CA ILE A 138 -6.83 10.86 -24.00
C ILE A 138 -7.30 12.31 -24.14
N ALA A 139 -6.49 13.29 -23.74
CA ALA A 139 -6.89 14.69 -23.82
C ALA A 139 -7.06 15.23 -25.25
N LYS A 140 -6.33 14.70 -26.22
CA LYS A 140 -6.45 15.13 -27.63
C LYS A 140 -7.64 14.52 -28.35
N LYS A 141 -8.07 13.30 -27.97
CA LYS A 141 -8.97 12.48 -28.79
C LYS A 141 -10.23 12.01 -28.08
N CYS A 142 -10.28 12.04 -26.75
CA CYS A 142 -11.52 11.79 -26.03
C CYS A 142 -12.36 13.09 -25.96
N PRO A 143 -13.70 13.00 -26.02
CA PRO A 143 -14.57 14.18 -26.05
C PRO A 143 -14.33 15.10 -24.85
N LYS A 144 -14.23 16.42 -25.08
CA LYS A 144 -14.18 17.41 -23.98
C LYS A 144 -15.47 17.41 -23.15
N GLU A 145 -16.60 17.04 -23.77
CA GLU A 145 -17.89 16.83 -23.10
C GLU A 145 -17.84 15.55 -22.26
N GLY A 146 -17.47 15.68 -20.99
CA GLY A 146 -17.25 14.53 -20.10
C GLY A 146 -15.90 14.53 -19.41
N MET A 147 -15.07 15.57 -19.63
CA MET A 147 -13.83 15.71 -18.89
C MET A 147 -14.10 15.78 -17.38
N ASP A 148 -15.14 16.48 -16.91
CA ASP A 148 -15.54 16.47 -15.49
C ASP A 148 -15.93 15.09 -14.94
N ARG A 149 -16.29 14.13 -15.80
CA ARG A 149 -16.65 12.74 -15.47
C ARG A 149 -15.50 11.75 -15.72
N THR A 150 -14.35 12.27 -16.18
CA THR A 150 -13.19 11.46 -16.52
C THR A 150 -12.26 11.37 -15.32
N ARG A 151 -11.82 10.14 -15.02
CA ARG A 151 -10.85 9.83 -13.97
C ARG A 151 -9.72 9.00 -14.57
N ILE A 152 -8.49 9.35 -14.24
CA ILE A 152 -7.29 8.61 -14.64
C ILE A 152 -6.68 7.94 -13.41
N VAL A 153 -6.56 6.62 -13.46
CA VAL A 153 -5.98 5.81 -12.39
C VAL A 153 -4.58 5.37 -12.82
N ILE A 154 -3.59 5.70 -12.00
CA ILE A 154 -2.19 5.39 -12.26
C ILE A 154 -1.60 4.55 -11.14
N GLU A 155 -0.85 3.53 -11.55
CA GLU A 155 -0.10 2.63 -10.67
C GLU A 155 1.29 3.17 -10.38
N LYS A 156 1.89 2.66 -9.30
CA LYS A 156 3.29 2.92 -8.97
C LYS A 156 4.23 2.32 -10.04
N PRO A 157 5.45 2.88 -10.24
CA PRO A 157 6.07 4.00 -9.51
C PRO A 157 5.64 5.41 -9.97
N PHE A 158 5.51 6.33 -9.02
CA PHE A 158 5.23 7.76 -9.24
C PHE A 158 6.52 8.56 -9.35
N GLY A 159 7.25 8.35 -10.45
CA GLY A 159 8.64 8.79 -10.59
C GLY A 159 9.63 7.82 -9.94
N HIS A 160 10.92 8.04 -10.18
CA HIS A 160 12.03 7.28 -9.60
C HIS A 160 12.93 8.15 -8.69
N ASP A 161 12.67 9.45 -8.67
CA ASP A 161 13.27 10.47 -7.83
C ASP A 161 12.31 11.67 -7.76
N LEU A 162 12.70 12.71 -7.01
CA LEU A 162 11.91 13.92 -6.85
C LEU A 162 11.63 14.65 -8.17
N GLU A 163 12.62 14.74 -9.07
CA GLU A 163 12.49 15.54 -10.29
C GLU A 163 11.61 14.85 -11.33
N SER A 164 11.74 13.53 -11.49
CA SER A 164 10.85 12.73 -12.32
C SER A 164 9.42 12.70 -11.78
N ALA A 165 9.23 12.69 -10.46
CA ALA A 165 7.90 12.79 -9.84
C ALA A 165 7.24 14.15 -10.12
N LYS A 166 7.97 15.25 -9.94
CA LYS A 166 7.51 16.60 -10.31
C LYS A 166 7.18 16.71 -11.79
N ALA A 167 8.01 16.14 -12.66
CA ALA A 167 7.78 16.15 -14.10
C ALA A 167 6.50 15.40 -14.48
N LEU A 168 6.26 14.22 -13.88
CA LEU A 168 5.04 13.46 -14.08
C LEU A 168 3.81 14.22 -13.56
N ASN A 169 3.87 14.79 -12.35
CA ASN A 169 2.79 15.58 -11.79
C ASN A 169 2.46 16.79 -12.66
N LYS A 170 3.46 17.55 -13.08
CA LYS A 170 3.28 18.71 -13.97
C LYS A 170 2.63 18.32 -15.30
N LEU A 171 3.01 17.18 -15.86
CA LEU A 171 2.39 16.67 -17.08
C LEU A 171 0.92 16.30 -16.87
N LEU A 172 0.61 15.54 -15.82
CA LEU A 172 -0.77 15.13 -15.54
C LEU A 172 -1.66 16.32 -15.18
N GLN A 173 -1.18 17.25 -14.36
CA GLN A 173 -1.92 18.45 -13.95
C GLN A 173 -2.08 19.48 -15.07
N GLY A 174 -1.21 19.44 -16.09
CA GLY A 174 -1.40 20.22 -17.32
C GLY A 174 -2.55 19.69 -18.18
N ILE A 175 -3.05 18.49 -17.89
CA ILE A 175 -4.07 17.79 -18.69
C ILE A 175 -5.37 17.59 -17.89
N PHE A 176 -5.27 17.17 -16.63
CA PHE A 176 -6.38 16.81 -15.76
C PHE A 176 -6.36 17.64 -14.48
N ASP A 177 -7.52 17.95 -13.93
CA ASP A 177 -7.62 18.49 -12.58
C ASP A 177 -7.20 17.43 -11.56
N GLU A 178 -6.67 17.86 -10.40
CA GLU A 178 -6.24 16.93 -9.34
C GLU A 178 -7.38 16.01 -8.86
N LYS A 179 -8.64 16.48 -8.90
CA LYS A 179 -9.84 15.68 -8.57
C LYS A 179 -10.06 14.47 -9.50
N GLN A 180 -9.41 14.46 -10.66
CA GLN A 180 -9.52 13.42 -11.69
C GLN A 180 -8.36 12.42 -11.64
N ILE A 181 -7.31 12.70 -10.87
CA ILE A 181 -6.08 11.88 -10.85
C ILE A 181 -6.09 10.98 -9.61
N TYR A 182 -6.04 9.67 -9.84
CA TYR A 182 -6.11 8.63 -8.80
C TYR A 182 -4.80 7.86 -8.77
N ARG A 183 -3.94 8.18 -7.80
CA ARG A 183 -2.62 7.53 -7.61
C ARG A 183 -2.77 6.38 -6.63
N ILE A 184 -2.65 5.15 -7.14
CA ILE A 184 -2.84 3.94 -6.35
C ILE A 184 -1.69 3.72 -5.37
N ASP A 185 -2.05 3.61 -4.10
CA ASP A 185 -1.28 2.90 -3.09
C ASP A 185 -2.19 1.83 -2.49
N HIS A 186 -1.98 0.57 -2.89
CA HIS A 186 -2.86 -0.53 -2.48
C HIS A 186 -2.82 -0.81 -0.97
N TYR A 187 -1.85 -0.32 -0.19
CA TYR A 187 -1.90 -0.45 1.27
C TYR A 187 -3.05 0.37 1.86
N LEU A 188 -3.36 1.54 1.30
CA LEU A 188 -4.46 2.39 1.75
C LEU A 188 -5.83 1.72 1.56
N GLY A 189 -5.95 0.82 0.58
CA GLY A 189 -7.18 0.04 0.36
C GLY A 189 -7.40 -1.09 1.37
N LYS A 190 -6.39 -1.47 2.17
CA LYS A 190 -6.52 -2.59 3.12
C LYS A 190 -7.43 -2.23 4.30
N GLU A 191 -8.33 -3.14 4.65
CA GLU A 191 -9.34 -2.95 5.70
C GLU A 191 -8.74 -2.52 7.06
N THR A 192 -7.67 -3.18 7.49
CA THR A 192 -6.97 -2.87 8.75
C THR A 192 -6.30 -1.50 8.74
N VAL A 193 -5.85 -1.03 7.57
CA VAL A 193 -5.23 0.29 7.41
C VAL A 193 -6.31 1.38 7.50
N GLN A 194 -7.45 1.19 6.87
CA GLN A 194 -8.59 2.11 6.98
C GLN A 194 -9.09 2.20 8.43
N ASN A 195 -9.11 1.07 9.15
CA ASN A 195 -9.58 1.03 10.54
C ASN A 195 -8.67 1.79 11.52
N ILE A 196 -7.44 2.16 11.14
CA ILE A 196 -6.58 3.04 11.97
C ILE A 196 -7.31 4.36 12.30
N MET A 197 -7.97 4.97 11.31
CA MET A 197 -8.68 6.23 11.52
C MET A 197 -9.87 6.08 12.46
N ALA A 198 -10.66 5.00 12.28
CA ALA A 198 -11.78 4.69 13.16
C ALA A 198 -11.29 4.42 14.58
N PHE A 199 -10.22 3.64 14.74
CA PHE A 199 -9.66 3.32 16.04
C PHE A 199 -9.18 4.58 16.77
N ARG A 200 -8.50 5.50 16.09
CA ARG A 200 -8.01 6.75 16.69
C ARG A 200 -9.13 7.73 17.04
N PHE A 201 -9.99 8.04 16.08
CA PHE A 201 -10.87 9.21 16.18
C PHE A 201 -12.30 8.89 16.62
N ALA A 202 -12.73 7.63 16.61
CA ALA A 202 -14.04 7.23 17.14
C ALA A 202 -14.00 6.81 18.62
N ASN A 203 -12.82 6.70 19.22
CA ASN A 203 -12.65 6.19 20.59
C ASN A 203 -12.08 7.27 21.51
N ALA A 204 -12.94 7.82 22.38
CA ALA A 204 -12.56 8.83 23.37
C ALA A 204 -11.46 8.38 24.35
N LEU A 205 -11.28 7.06 24.52
CA LEU A 205 -10.22 6.48 25.35
C LEU A 205 -8.82 6.65 24.72
N LEU A 206 -8.71 6.68 23.39
CA LEU A 206 -7.45 6.51 22.70
C LEU A 206 -6.81 7.85 22.28
N GLU A 207 -7.58 8.79 21.78
CA GLU A 207 -7.04 10.08 21.33
C GLU A 207 -6.25 10.84 22.43
N PRO A 208 -6.68 10.87 23.72
CA PRO A 208 -5.92 11.54 24.78
C PRO A 208 -4.54 10.92 25.07
N ILE A 209 -4.37 9.63 24.79
CA ILE A 209 -3.10 8.90 24.96
C ILE A 209 -2.28 8.82 23.67
N TRP A 210 -2.76 9.40 22.56
CA TRP A 210 -2.11 9.32 21.26
C TRP A 210 -1.08 10.43 21.03
N ASN A 211 -0.11 10.57 21.93
CA ASN A 211 0.90 11.63 21.87
C ASN A 211 2.16 11.28 22.67
N ARG A 212 3.20 12.10 22.53
CA ARG A 212 4.51 11.99 23.18
C ARG A 212 4.50 11.88 24.71
N ASN A 213 3.42 12.22 25.39
CA ASN A 213 3.35 12.05 26.85
C ASN A 213 3.13 10.57 27.24
N TYR A 214 2.56 9.77 26.33
CA TYR A 214 2.16 8.39 26.61
C TYR A 214 2.79 7.39 25.65
N ILE A 215 3.10 7.78 24.42
CA ILE A 215 3.77 6.92 23.44
C ILE A 215 5.28 7.08 23.60
N ASP A 216 5.99 5.96 23.68
CA ASP A 216 7.45 5.89 23.79
C ASP A 216 8.08 5.86 22.39
N HIS A 217 7.63 4.92 21.55
CA HIS A 217 8.04 4.81 20.15
C HIS A 217 6.99 4.09 19.29
N VAL A 218 7.13 4.24 17.98
CA VAL A 218 6.31 3.55 16.98
C VAL A 218 7.21 2.73 16.07
N GLN A 219 6.79 1.51 15.74
CA GLN A 219 7.46 0.65 14.77
C GLN A 219 6.50 0.26 13.66
N ILE A 220 6.95 0.34 12.40
CA ILE A 220 6.22 -0.17 11.24
C ILE A 220 7.13 -1.15 10.52
N SER A 221 6.72 -2.42 10.51
CA SER A 221 7.47 -3.50 9.87
C SER A 221 6.68 -4.05 8.70
N VAL A 222 7.29 -4.10 7.52
CA VAL A 222 6.76 -4.79 6.35
C VAL A 222 7.80 -5.78 5.84
N THR A 223 7.69 -7.03 6.25
CA THR A 223 8.65 -8.08 5.95
C THR A 223 8.06 -9.06 4.93
N GLU A 224 8.91 -9.57 4.03
CA GLU A 224 8.53 -10.54 3.00
C GLU A 224 9.50 -11.74 3.03
N GLN A 225 8.96 -12.96 3.02
CA GLN A 225 9.77 -14.17 2.81
C GLN A 225 10.16 -14.34 1.34
N LEU A 226 9.36 -13.78 0.43
CA LEU A 226 9.63 -13.82 -1.01
C LEU A 226 10.82 -12.94 -1.36
N GLY A 227 11.58 -13.40 -2.34
CA GLY A 227 12.69 -12.69 -2.95
C GLY A 227 12.25 -11.69 -4.01
N VAL A 228 13.20 -11.36 -4.88
CA VAL A 228 12.92 -10.55 -6.07
C VAL A 228 12.27 -11.36 -7.19
N GLU A 229 12.48 -12.68 -7.21
CA GLU A 229 11.96 -13.63 -8.20
C GLU A 229 12.23 -13.12 -9.64
N ASP A 230 11.25 -13.23 -10.54
CA ASP A 230 11.39 -12.82 -11.95
C ASP A 230 11.40 -11.29 -12.16
N ARG A 231 11.48 -10.49 -11.09
CA ARG A 231 11.43 -9.02 -11.14
C ARG A 231 12.81 -8.37 -10.95
N GLY A 232 13.89 -9.14 -11.06
CA GLY A 232 15.27 -8.69 -10.87
C GLY A 232 15.60 -7.40 -11.62
N GLY A 233 15.34 -7.37 -12.93
CA GLY A 233 15.67 -6.20 -13.77
C GLY A 233 14.93 -4.91 -13.42
N TYR A 234 13.68 -5.01 -12.92
CA TYR A 234 12.94 -3.85 -12.40
C TYR A 234 13.44 -3.45 -11.01
N TYR A 235 13.59 -4.42 -10.11
CA TYR A 235 13.89 -4.15 -8.71
C TYR A 235 15.30 -3.60 -8.51
N ASP A 236 16.26 -3.99 -9.36
CA ASP A 236 17.65 -3.51 -9.31
C ASP A 236 17.76 -1.99 -9.54
N GLY A 237 16.77 -1.37 -10.19
CA GLY A 237 16.66 0.10 -10.29
C GLY A 237 15.83 0.77 -9.19
N ALA A 238 15.04 0.00 -8.43
CA ALA A 238 14.11 0.52 -7.42
C ALA A 238 14.70 0.41 -6.00
N GLY A 239 15.09 -0.78 -5.58
CA GLY A 239 15.47 -1.08 -4.21
C GLY A 239 14.31 -1.00 -3.20
N ALA A 240 14.56 -1.47 -1.99
CA ALA A 240 13.55 -1.50 -0.92
C ALA A 240 13.07 -0.09 -0.53
N MET A 241 13.93 0.94 -0.65
CA MET A 241 13.57 2.30 -0.28
C MET A 241 12.49 2.89 -1.21
N ARG A 242 12.64 2.72 -2.53
CA ARG A 242 11.66 3.23 -3.51
C ARG A 242 10.44 2.33 -3.62
N ASP A 243 10.61 1.02 -3.53
CA ASP A 243 9.49 0.08 -3.73
C ASP A 243 8.49 0.08 -2.58
N MET A 244 8.98 0.24 -1.33
CA MET A 244 8.18 0.06 -0.12
C MET A 244 8.16 1.27 0.82
N VAL A 245 9.31 1.92 1.05
CA VAL A 245 9.37 3.00 2.05
C VAL A 245 8.76 4.30 1.53
N GLN A 246 9.12 4.72 0.31
CA GLN A 246 8.67 5.97 -0.32
C GLN A 246 7.14 6.12 -0.36
N ASN A 247 6.43 5.00 -0.53
CA ASN A 247 4.99 4.94 -0.68
C ASN A 247 4.32 4.36 0.57
N HIS A 248 4.16 3.04 0.61
CA HIS A 248 3.33 2.27 1.53
C HIS A 248 3.64 2.59 2.99
N ILE A 249 4.91 2.51 3.38
CA ILE A 249 5.29 2.63 4.78
C ILE A 249 5.19 4.08 5.27
N LEU A 250 5.55 5.06 4.44
CA LEU A 250 5.33 6.47 4.75
C LEU A 250 3.82 6.80 4.83
N GLN A 251 2.97 6.18 4.01
CA GLN A 251 1.51 6.32 4.14
C GLN A 251 1.00 5.79 5.49
N LEU A 252 1.46 4.61 5.92
CA LEU A 252 1.10 4.07 7.23
C LEU A 252 1.57 5.00 8.36
N LEU A 253 2.79 5.52 8.28
CA LEU A 253 3.31 6.50 9.25
C LEU A 253 2.39 7.74 9.31
N CYS A 254 2.00 8.28 8.15
CA CYS A 254 1.12 9.45 8.09
C CYS A 254 -0.23 9.19 8.78
N LEU A 255 -0.84 8.01 8.57
CA LEU A 255 -2.11 7.67 9.21
C LEU A 255 -2.00 7.55 10.74
N ILE A 256 -0.85 7.11 11.25
CA ILE A 256 -0.58 7.05 12.69
C ILE A 256 -0.29 8.45 13.25
N ALA A 257 0.45 9.27 12.53
CA ALA A 257 0.98 10.53 13.05
C ALA A 257 0.06 11.75 12.83
N MET A 258 -0.87 11.68 11.88
CA MET A 258 -1.70 12.84 11.51
C MET A 258 -2.59 13.33 12.65
N GLU A 259 -2.88 14.63 12.66
CA GLU A 259 -3.87 15.22 13.57
C GLU A 259 -5.30 14.79 13.25
N PRO A 260 -6.25 14.85 14.21
CA PRO A 260 -7.66 14.63 13.95
C PRO A 260 -8.16 15.56 12.82
N PRO A 261 -8.75 15.02 11.74
CA PRO A 261 -9.33 15.83 10.69
C PRO A 261 -10.63 16.48 11.18
N ILE A 262 -11.01 17.63 10.60
CA ILE A 262 -12.27 18.31 10.96
C ILE A 262 -13.51 17.51 10.54
N ASN A 263 -13.39 16.73 9.47
CA ASN A 263 -14.44 15.86 8.92
C ASN A 263 -13.80 14.74 8.07
N LEU A 264 -14.61 13.96 7.36
CA LEU A 264 -14.14 12.86 6.51
C LEU A 264 -13.98 13.26 5.04
N ASP A 265 -13.92 14.55 4.72
CA ASP A 265 -13.71 14.99 3.34
C ASP A 265 -12.31 14.55 2.87
N ALA A 266 -12.23 14.06 1.63
CA ALA A 266 -11.00 13.48 1.08
C ALA A 266 -9.80 14.44 1.16
N ASP A 267 -10.02 15.72 0.86
CA ASP A 267 -8.97 16.74 0.94
C ASP A 267 -8.54 17.06 2.35
N GLU A 268 -9.45 17.03 3.33
CA GLU A 268 -9.08 17.24 4.73
C GLU A 268 -8.15 16.12 5.20
N ILE A 269 -8.51 14.86 4.95
CA ILE A 269 -7.66 13.71 5.32
C ILE A 269 -6.31 13.78 4.59
N ARG A 270 -6.30 14.13 3.30
CA ARG A 270 -5.07 14.32 2.52
C ARG A 270 -4.20 15.45 3.06
N ASN A 271 -4.78 16.57 3.46
CA ASN A 271 -4.05 17.68 4.09
C ASN A 271 -3.36 17.23 5.37
N ARG A 272 -4.07 16.51 6.26
CA ARG A 272 -3.48 16.00 7.52
C ARG A 272 -2.33 15.04 7.28
N ARG A 273 -2.37 14.21 6.22
CA ARG A 273 -1.26 13.34 5.84
C ARG A 273 -0.06 14.14 5.30
N VAL A 274 -0.29 15.15 4.48
CA VAL A 274 0.78 16.01 3.94
C VAL A 274 1.46 16.83 5.04
N ASP A 275 0.70 17.32 6.02
CA ASP A 275 1.23 18.07 7.17
C ASP A 275 2.25 17.23 7.97
N VAL A 276 2.00 15.92 8.11
CA VAL A 276 2.98 15.00 8.72
C VAL A 276 4.28 14.98 7.91
N LEU A 277 4.22 14.72 6.60
CA LEU A 277 5.42 14.63 5.74
C LEU A 277 6.24 15.93 5.75
N LYS A 278 5.57 17.08 5.80
CA LYS A 278 6.21 18.39 5.91
C LYS A 278 6.83 18.63 7.29
N SER A 279 6.27 18.03 8.34
CA SER A 279 6.79 18.09 9.71
C SER A 279 7.86 17.04 9.99
N MET A 280 8.12 16.11 9.07
CA MET A 280 9.15 15.09 9.26
C MET A 280 10.55 15.68 9.14
N ARG A 281 11.38 15.41 10.16
CA ARG A 281 12.75 15.89 10.25
C ARG A 281 13.56 15.44 9.03
N ARG A 282 14.17 16.40 8.33
CA ARG A 282 15.06 16.13 7.19
C ARG A 282 16.40 15.55 7.68
N PHE A 283 17.04 14.75 6.83
CA PHE A 283 18.32 14.12 7.16
C PHE A 283 19.50 15.00 6.73
N ASP A 284 20.37 15.31 7.68
CA ASP A 284 21.71 15.79 7.36
C ASP A 284 22.60 14.62 6.91
N ALA A 285 23.57 14.90 6.03
CA ALA A 285 24.46 13.88 5.47
C ALA A 285 25.17 13.02 6.54
N ASP A 286 25.53 13.64 7.67
CA ASP A 286 26.16 12.95 8.80
C ASP A 286 25.19 12.13 9.64
N ALA A 287 23.91 12.50 9.68
CA ALA A 287 22.88 11.83 10.48
C ALA A 287 22.38 10.54 9.83
N ILE A 288 22.49 10.43 8.49
CA ILE A 288 22.00 9.27 7.72
C ILE A 288 22.62 7.97 8.24
N ARG A 289 23.92 7.93 8.54
CA ARG A 289 24.59 6.70 9.02
C ARG A 289 24.06 6.20 10.37
N PHE A 290 23.44 7.07 11.15
CA PHE A 290 22.86 6.74 12.46
C PHE A 290 21.34 6.56 12.40
N SER A 291 20.72 6.92 11.27
CA SER A 291 19.25 6.96 11.15
C SER A 291 18.74 6.03 10.05
N ALA A 292 19.60 5.52 9.17
CA ALA A 292 19.20 4.69 8.05
C ALA A 292 20.20 3.54 7.83
N VAL A 293 19.66 2.34 7.66
CA VAL A 293 20.40 1.10 7.41
C VAL A 293 19.86 0.49 6.12
N ARG A 294 20.77 0.02 5.27
CA ARG A 294 20.42 -0.79 4.10
C ARG A 294 21.07 -2.17 4.18
N GLY A 295 20.40 -3.14 3.57
CA GLY A 295 20.90 -4.51 3.46
C GLY A 295 20.68 -5.09 2.07
N GLN A 296 21.45 -6.13 1.75
CA GLN A 296 21.26 -6.97 0.57
C GLN A 296 21.33 -8.43 0.98
N TYR A 297 20.30 -9.23 0.65
CA TYR A 297 20.26 -10.63 1.04
C TYR A 297 21.32 -11.42 0.28
N GLY A 298 22.05 -12.23 1.03
CA GLY A 298 22.90 -13.27 0.49
C GLY A 298 22.15 -14.60 0.43
N HIS A 299 22.87 -15.62 -0.02
CA HIS A 299 22.41 -17.00 0.00
C HIS A 299 21.90 -17.43 1.39
N GLY A 300 20.90 -18.31 1.43
CA GLY A 300 20.35 -18.81 2.69
C GLY A 300 19.20 -19.78 2.50
N TRP A 301 18.33 -19.86 3.52
CA TRP A 301 17.25 -20.85 3.58
C TRP A 301 15.93 -20.19 4.00
N ILE A 302 14.88 -20.43 3.22
CA ILE A 302 13.50 -20.03 3.55
C ILE A 302 12.67 -21.30 3.66
N GLU A 303 12.06 -21.53 4.82
CA GLU A 303 11.18 -22.69 5.07
C GLU A 303 11.82 -24.04 4.67
N GLY A 304 13.12 -24.19 4.91
CA GLY A 304 13.88 -25.41 4.59
C GLY A 304 14.23 -25.57 3.10
N LYS A 305 14.00 -24.55 2.26
CA LYS A 305 14.47 -24.51 0.86
C LYS A 305 15.62 -23.54 0.72
N GLU A 306 16.67 -24.00 0.04
CA GLU A 306 17.82 -23.19 -0.34
C GLU A 306 17.40 -22.14 -1.38
N VAL A 307 17.86 -20.90 -1.21
CA VAL A 307 17.51 -19.78 -2.09
C VAL A 307 18.78 -18.98 -2.46
N PRO A 308 18.87 -18.46 -3.69
CA PRO A 308 20.04 -17.71 -4.15
C PRO A 308 20.21 -16.38 -3.40
N GLY A 309 21.42 -15.82 -3.47
CA GLY A 309 21.66 -14.43 -3.05
C GLY A 309 21.18 -13.45 -4.11
N TYR A 310 20.93 -12.20 -3.74
CA TYR A 310 20.32 -11.21 -4.64
C TYR A 310 21.09 -11.01 -5.96
N ARG A 311 22.43 -11.00 -5.92
CA ARG A 311 23.30 -10.83 -7.09
C ARG A 311 23.32 -12.03 -8.03
N ASP A 312 22.83 -13.19 -7.56
CA ASP A 312 22.73 -14.42 -8.33
C ASP A 312 21.32 -14.61 -8.94
N GLU A 313 20.39 -13.68 -8.64
CA GLU A 313 19.03 -13.73 -9.16
C GLU A 313 18.98 -13.37 -10.67
N PRO A 314 17.99 -13.91 -11.41
CA PRO A 314 17.81 -13.57 -12.81
C PRO A 314 17.67 -12.06 -13.02
N GLU A 315 18.34 -11.54 -14.05
CA GLU A 315 18.28 -10.11 -14.46
C GLU A 315 18.78 -9.11 -13.40
N VAL A 316 19.53 -9.55 -12.38
CA VAL A 316 20.21 -8.66 -11.43
C VAL A 316 21.67 -8.48 -11.83
N ASN A 317 22.21 -7.27 -11.64
CA ASN A 317 23.63 -7.01 -11.84
C ASN A 317 24.47 -7.75 -10.77
N PRO A 318 25.45 -8.60 -11.14
CA PRO A 318 26.33 -9.29 -10.19
C PRO A 318 27.11 -8.34 -9.25
N GLU A 319 27.28 -7.07 -9.65
CA GLU A 319 27.94 -6.02 -8.87
C GLU A 319 26.94 -5.00 -8.28
N SER A 320 25.67 -5.37 -8.19
CA SER A 320 24.59 -4.50 -7.73
C SER A 320 24.85 -3.93 -6.33
N ASN A 321 24.57 -2.64 -6.17
CA ASN A 321 24.58 -1.91 -4.91
C ASN A 321 23.17 -1.66 -4.37
N THR A 322 22.16 -2.27 -4.99
CA THR A 322 20.75 -2.05 -4.66
C THR A 322 20.37 -2.79 -3.40
N GLU A 323 19.67 -2.09 -2.50
CA GLU A 323 19.23 -2.65 -1.25
C GLU A 323 17.95 -3.49 -1.39
N THR A 324 17.94 -4.66 -0.77
CA THR A 324 16.77 -5.53 -0.63
C THR A 324 16.14 -5.43 0.76
N PHE A 325 16.77 -4.66 1.65
CA PHE A 325 16.32 -4.33 2.99
C PHE A 325 16.62 -2.86 3.29
N ALA A 326 15.68 -2.18 3.94
CA ALA A 326 15.87 -0.83 4.46
C ALA A 326 15.25 -0.72 5.86
N ALA A 327 15.98 -0.12 6.81
CA ALA A 327 15.44 0.31 8.10
C ALA A 327 15.80 1.77 8.34
N VAL A 328 14.83 2.58 8.77
CA VAL A 328 14.99 4.03 8.92
C VAL A 328 14.29 4.51 10.18
N LYS A 329 14.98 5.33 10.97
CA LYS A 329 14.47 6.07 12.13
C LYS A 329 14.06 7.47 11.69
N PHE A 330 12.79 7.79 11.84
CA PHE A 330 12.22 9.11 11.55
C PHE A 330 11.75 9.80 12.83
N PHE A 331 11.64 11.13 12.74
CA PHE A 331 10.97 11.97 13.73
C PHE A 331 9.95 12.87 13.04
N VAL A 332 8.85 13.15 13.72
CA VAL A 332 7.84 14.13 13.31
C VAL A 332 7.95 15.31 14.27
N ASP A 333 8.49 16.43 13.79
CA ASP A 333 8.79 17.61 14.59
C ASP A 333 7.55 18.49 14.73
N ASN A 334 6.61 18.04 15.58
CA ASN A 334 5.43 18.78 15.97
C ASN A 334 5.08 18.57 17.46
N TRP A 335 4.09 19.31 17.96
CA TRP A 335 3.68 19.24 19.38
C TRP A 335 3.32 17.83 19.86
N ARG A 336 2.70 17.01 18.99
CA ARG A 336 2.24 15.68 19.33
C ARG A 336 3.37 14.66 19.41
N TRP A 337 4.37 14.76 18.54
CA TRP A 337 5.36 13.71 18.30
C TRP A 337 6.81 14.10 18.58
N GLN A 338 7.06 15.32 19.05
CA GLN A 338 8.41 15.77 19.39
C GLN A 338 9.15 14.72 20.24
N ASP A 339 10.31 14.31 19.73
CA ASP A 339 11.24 13.31 20.30
C ASP A 339 10.74 11.86 20.34
N VAL A 340 9.57 11.54 19.78
CA VAL A 340 9.09 10.16 19.64
C VAL A 340 9.64 9.57 18.33
N PRO A 341 10.49 8.53 18.39
CA PRO A 341 11.03 7.92 17.18
C PRO A 341 10.02 6.99 16.50
N PHE A 342 9.98 7.07 15.18
CA PHE A 342 9.29 6.15 14.29
C PHE A 342 10.32 5.26 13.59
N TYR A 343 10.35 3.97 13.93
CA TYR A 343 11.22 2.99 13.30
C TYR A 343 10.49 2.26 12.19
N LEU A 344 10.97 2.41 10.97
CA LEU A 344 10.44 1.74 9.80
C LEU A 344 11.41 0.64 9.38
N ARG A 345 10.94 -0.55 9.06
CA ARG A 345 11.75 -1.57 8.39
C ARG A 345 10.99 -2.31 7.33
N THR A 346 11.70 -2.67 6.27
CA THR A 346 11.20 -3.50 5.18
C THR A 346 12.30 -4.31 4.57
N GLY A 347 11.96 -5.50 4.06
CA GLY A 347 12.91 -6.27 3.30
C GLY A 347 12.38 -7.60 2.77
N LYS A 348 13.13 -8.12 1.82
CA LYS A 348 12.91 -9.41 1.14
C LYS A 348 13.77 -10.51 1.72
N HIS A 349 13.35 -11.76 1.51
CA HIS A 349 13.97 -12.95 2.10
C HIS A 349 14.16 -12.85 3.62
N LEU A 350 13.17 -12.27 4.31
CA LEU A 350 13.14 -12.23 5.77
C LEU A 350 12.47 -13.48 6.35
N SER A 351 12.68 -13.70 7.64
CA SER A 351 12.21 -14.90 8.36
C SER A 351 10.70 -15.18 8.21
N GLN A 352 9.88 -14.12 8.18
CA GLN A 352 8.42 -14.22 8.10
C GLN A 352 7.83 -13.08 7.26
N SER A 353 6.75 -13.36 6.53
CA SER A 353 5.96 -12.34 5.84
C SER A 353 4.96 -11.70 6.81
N ALA A 354 5.07 -10.39 7.05
CA ALA A 354 4.20 -9.66 7.96
C ALA A 354 4.12 -8.17 7.60
N SER A 355 2.97 -7.54 7.82
CA SER A 355 2.84 -6.08 7.86
C SER A 355 2.18 -5.68 9.15
N VAL A 356 2.93 -4.97 10.00
CA VAL A 356 2.54 -4.72 11.38
C VAL A 356 2.95 -3.32 11.80
N ILE A 357 2.05 -2.65 12.51
CA ILE A 357 2.33 -1.41 13.23
C ILE A 357 2.29 -1.72 14.71
N SER A 358 3.36 -1.40 15.44
CA SER A 358 3.44 -1.54 16.89
C SER A 358 3.65 -0.16 17.51
N ILE A 359 2.76 0.22 18.42
CA ILE A 359 2.82 1.47 19.18
C ILE A 359 3.13 1.08 20.62
N GLN A 360 4.33 1.43 21.08
CA GLN A 360 4.76 1.18 22.44
C GLN A 360 4.38 2.36 23.32
N PHE A 361 3.67 2.11 24.41
CA PHE A 361 3.41 3.12 25.42
C PHE A 361 4.56 3.18 26.44
N LYS A 362 4.74 4.34 27.07
CA LYS A 362 5.69 4.57 28.14
C LYS A 362 5.38 3.72 29.35
N ASN A 363 6.38 3.56 30.21
CA ASN A 363 6.17 2.87 31.48
C ASN A 363 5.25 3.69 32.39
N ILE A 364 4.55 3.01 33.29
CA ILE A 364 3.77 3.71 34.32
C ILE A 364 4.71 4.58 35.16
N PRO A 365 4.30 5.79 35.55
CA PRO A 365 5.17 6.69 36.30
C PRO A 365 5.46 6.19 37.73
N HIS A 366 4.55 5.40 38.32
CA HIS A 366 4.71 4.83 39.64
C HIS A 366 4.03 3.47 39.73
N SER A 367 4.78 2.42 40.09
CA SER A 367 4.24 1.09 40.39
C SER A 367 4.02 0.94 41.89
N ILE A 368 2.79 0.57 42.29
CA ILE A 368 2.46 0.17 43.66
C ILE A 368 2.65 -1.35 43.88
N PHE A 369 2.93 -2.08 42.80
CA PHE A 369 3.10 -3.53 42.86
C PHE A 369 4.56 -3.85 43.24
N PRO A 370 4.76 -4.76 44.21
CA PRO A 370 6.10 -5.20 44.56
C PRO A 370 6.74 -5.94 43.37
N SER A 371 8.06 -5.96 43.28
CA SER A 371 8.77 -6.56 42.14
C SER A 371 8.41 -8.04 41.94
N GLU A 372 8.12 -8.75 43.02
CA GLU A 372 7.70 -10.15 43.03
C GLU A 372 6.29 -10.36 42.47
N ALA A 373 5.45 -9.32 42.44
CA ALA A 373 4.11 -9.37 41.87
C ALA A 373 4.11 -9.29 40.33
N ALA A 374 5.25 -9.00 39.69
CA ALA A 374 5.35 -8.89 38.24
C ALA A 374 6.63 -9.55 37.74
N GLU A 375 6.59 -10.88 37.56
CA GLU A 375 7.73 -11.65 37.03
C GLU A 375 8.18 -11.15 35.64
N ASN A 376 7.25 -10.65 34.82
CA ASN A 376 7.51 -10.14 33.48
C ASN A 376 6.74 -8.83 33.23
N TRP A 377 7.13 -7.74 33.90
CA TRP A 377 6.54 -6.43 33.65
C TRP A 377 6.80 -5.97 32.20
N GLN A 378 5.73 -5.64 31.49
CA GLN A 378 5.78 -5.11 30.14
C GLN A 378 4.89 -3.87 30.03
N GLN A 379 5.45 -2.84 29.39
CA GLN A 379 4.72 -1.64 28.99
C GLN A 379 3.53 -1.99 28.09
N ASN A 380 2.47 -1.18 28.12
CA ASN A 380 1.33 -1.42 27.23
C ASN A 380 1.74 -1.25 25.77
N ARG A 381 1.12 -2.02 24.88
CA ARG A 381 1.44 -2.01 23.45
C ARG A 381 0.16 -2.16 22.63
N LEU A 382 0.01 -1.32 21.62
CA LEU A 382 -1.07 -1.45 20.64
C LEU A 382 -0.47 -1.94 19.31
N VAL A 383 -0.99 -3.05 18.79
CA VAL A 383 -0.49 -3.70 17.58
C VAL A 383 -1.60 -3.76 16.54
N PHE A 384 -1.38 -3.15 15.37
CA PHE A 384 -2.20 -3.37 14.18
C PHE A 384 -1.49 -4.39 13.29
N SER A 385 -2.03 -5.60 13.23
CA SER A 385 -1.58 -6.64 12.30
C SER A 385 -2.35 -6.48 10.99
N ILE A 386 -1.72 -5.88 9.99
CA ILE A 386 -2.34 -5.66 8.67
C ILE A 386 -2.41 -6.97 7.89
N GLN A 387 -1.32 -7.74 7.91
CA GLN A 387 -1.24 -9.10 7.38
C GLN A 387 -0.15 -9.87 8.17
N PRO A 388 -0.29 -11.19 8.39
CA PRO A 388 -1.32 -12.07 7.83
C PRO A 388 -2.62 -12.13 8.63
N GLU A 389 -2.62 -11.77 9.91
CA GLU A 389 -3.75 -12.08 10.80
C GLU A 389 -4.95 -11.14 10.68
N MET A 390 -4.77 -9.93 10.15
CA MET A 390 -5.81 -8.89 10.13
C MET A 390 -6.44 -8.71 11.53
N SER A 391 -5.69 -8.17 12.48
CA SER A 391 -6.13 -8.04 13.88
C SER A 391 -5.60 -6.77 14.54
N ILE A 392 -6.28 -6.33 15.61
CA ILE A 392 -5.83 -5.23 16.47
C ILE A 392 -5.71 -5.78 17.88
N ARG A 393 -4.52 -5.65 18.49
CA ARG A 393 -4.24 -6.14 19.85
C ARG A 393 -3.79 -5.03 20.76
N LEU A 394 -4.46 -4.90 21.92
CA LEU A 394 -4.00 -4.05 23.01
C LEU A 394 -3.47 -4.94 24.14
N GLN A 395 -2.16 -4.92 24.32
CA GLN A 395 -1.47 -5.61 25.39
C GLN A 395 -1.46 -4.77 26.67
N MET A 396 -1.90 -5.38 27.77
CA MET A 396 -2.04 -4.73 29.08
C MET A 396 -1.57 -5.65 30.21
N GLN A 397 -1.37 -5.10 31.41
CA GLN A 397 -1.12 -5.90 32.61
C GLN A 397 -2.45 -6.26 33.29
N ALA A 398 -2.66 -7.53 33.62
CA ALA A 398 -3.82 -7.99 34.37
C ALA A 398 -3.46 -9.00 35.46
N LYS A 399 -4.29 -9.07 36.50
CA LYS A 399 -4.12 -10.04 37.58
C LYS A 399 -4.32 -11.45 37.05
N ARG A 400 -3.35 -12.33 37.28
CA ARG A 400 -3.47 -13.77 37.07
C ARG A 400 -4.61 -14.32 37.94
N PRO A 401 -5.53 -15.11 37.39
CA PRO A 401 -6.52 -15.82 38.22
C PRO A 401 -5.83 -16.68 39.28
N GLY A 402 -6.20 -16.50 40.54
CA GLY A 402 -5.54 -17.13 41.68
C GLY A 402 -5.67 -16.31 42.97
N LEU A 403 -5.11 -16.86 44.06
CA LEU A 403 -5.10 -16.21 45.37
C LEU A 403 -4.05 -15.10 45.46
N ASP A 404 -2.93 -15.27 44.77
CA ASP A 404 -1.82 -14.31 44.77
C ASP A 404 -2.08 -13.10 43.87
N MET A 405 -1.49 -11.96 44.20
CA MET A 405 -1.54 -10.73 43.39
C MET A 405 -0.39 -10.70 42.39
N THR A 406 -0.38 -11.63 41.45
CA THR A 406 0.61 -11.69 40.37
C THR A 406 0.03 -11.12 39.09
N LEU A 407 0.77 -10.24 38.42
CA LEU A 407 0.40 -9.61 37.16
C LEU A 407 1.09 -10.30 35.99
N ASN A 408 0.36 -10.44 34.88
CA ASN A 408 0.90 -10.90 33.61
C ASN A 408 0.41 -10.00 32.47
N PRO A 409 1.21 -9.89 31.39
CA PRO A 409 0.73 -9.37 30.12
C PRO A 409 -0.46 -10.19 29.61
N VAL A 410 -1.53 -9.51 29.22
CA VAL A 410 -2.70 -10.08 28.54
C VAL A 410 -3.02 -9.26 27.30
N ASP A 411 -3.53 -9.90 26.27
CA ASP A 411 -3.93 -9.24 25.03
C ASP A 411 -5.46 -9.13 24.96
N LEU A 412 -5.94 -7.90 24.75
CA LEU A 412 -7.30 -7.66 24.28
C LEU A 412 -7.27 -7.68 22.76
N VAL A 413 -7.92 -8.68 22.15
CA VAL A 413 -7.82 -8.96 20.72
C VAL A 413 -9.13 -8.60 20.02
N PHE A 414 -9.03 -7.76 19.00
CA PHE A 414 -10.04 -7.62 17.96
C PHE A 414 -9.57 -8.36 16.71
N ASP A 415 -10.24 -9.46 16.40
CA ASP A 415 -9.95 -10.32 15.25
C ASP A 415 -11.10 -10.19 14.23
N TYR A 416 -10.76 -9.79 13.00
CA TYR A 416 -11.73 -9.65 11.93
C TYR A 416 -12.40 -10.97 11.57
N SER A 417 -11.62 -12.06 11.55
CA SER A 417 -12.11 -13.39 11.15
C SER A 417 -13.05 -14.00 12.19
N GLY A 418 -12.83 -13.71 13.47
CA GLY A 418 -13.69 -14.15 14.57
C GLY A 418 -14.93 -13.27 14.78
N THR A 419 -14.88 -11.99 14.40
CA THR A 419 -15.95 -11.02 14.69
C THR A 419 -16.96 -10.89 13.55
N TYR A 420 -16.53 -10.96 12.29
CA TYR A 420 -17.40 -10.76 11.13
C TYR A 420 -17.58 -12.03 10.31
N HIS A 421 -18.77 -12.16 9.70
CA HIS A 421 -19.05 -13.20 8.72
C HIS A 421 -18.70 -12.72 7.31
N GLY A 422 -17.86 -13.47 6.60
CA GLY A 422 -17.43 -13.17 5.24
C GLY A 422 -15.97 -12.70 5.16
N LYS A 423 -15.38 -12.76 3.96
CA LYS A 423 -14.04 -12.25 3.74
C LYS A 423 -14.11 -10.76 3.44
N PRO A 424 -13.32 -9.91 4.14
CA PRO A 424 -13.28 -8.48 3.83
C PRO A 424 -12.87 -8.25 2.37
N PRO A 425 -13.29 -7.13 1.76
CA PRO A 425 -12.87 -6.77 0.40
C PRO A 425 -11.34 -6.71 0.29
N GLU A 426 -10.80 -7.15 -0.85
CA GLU A 426 -9.39 -6.89 -1.14
C GLU A 426 -9.16 -5.39 -1.40
N ALA A 427 -7.92 -4.93 -1.22
CA ALA A 427 -7.57 -3.52 -1.41
C ALA A 427 -8.02 -2.92 -2.74
N TYR A 428 -7.90 -3.67 -3.84
CA TYR A 428 -8.33 -3.21 -5.16
C TYR A 428 -9.85 -3.10 -5.31
N GLU A 429 -10.65 -3.89 -4.58
CA GLU A 429 -12.11 -3.74 -4.57
C GLU A 429 -12.49 -2.37 -4.01
N THR A 430 -11.94 -2.01 -2.84
CA THR A 430 -12.17 -0.71 -2.22
C THR A 430 -11.73 0.43 -3.14
N LEU A 431 -10.51 0.37 -3.68
CA LEU A 431 -9.96 1.45 -4.49
C LEU A 431 -10.71 1.63 -5.82
N LEU A 432 -11.11 0.54 -6.48
CA LEU A 432 -11.89 0.64 -7.70
C LEU A 432 -13.28 1.24 -7.42
N LEU A 433 -13.94 0.82 -6.34
CA LEU A 433 -15.22 1.39 -5.93
C LEU A 433 -15.10 2.88 -5.59
N ASP A 434 -14.11 3.28 -4.80
CA ASP A 434 -13.87 4.69 -4.47
C ASP A 434 -13.58 5.51 -5.73
N THR A 435 -12.89 4.94 -6.72
CA THR A 435 -12.71 5.58 -8.04
C THR A 435 -14.05 5.79 -8.75
N MET A 436 -14.98 4.83 -8.72
CA MET A 436 -16.32 4.99 -9.30
C MET A 436 -17.18 6.01 -8.56
N LEU A 437 -17.00 6.13 -7.25
CA LEU A 437 -17.71 7.09 -6.40
C LEU A 437 -17.10 8.50 -6.41
N GLY A 438 -15.91 8.65 -7.00
CA GLY A 438 -15.19 9.92 -7.00
C GLY A 438 -14.49 10.24 -5.67
N ASP A 439 -14.32 9.27 -4.77
CA ASP A 439 -13.68 9.46 -3.47
C ASP A 439 -12.16 9.31 -3.58
N GLN A 440 -11.42 10.39 -3.27
CA GLN A 440 -9.96 10.41 -3.33
C GLN A 440 -9.27 10.16 -1.98
N THR A 441 -10.02 9.81 -0.93
CA THR A 441 -9.50 9.68 0.44
C THR A 441 -8.34 8.69 0.54
N LEU A 442 -8.39 7.58 -0.22
CA LEU A 442 -7.40 6.51 -0.18
C LEU A 442 -6.32 6.63 -1.28
N PHE A 443 -6.22 7.77 -1.94
CA PHE A 443 -5.28 8.00 -3.05
C PHE A 443 -4.23 9.04 -2.67
N MET A 444 -3.03 8.92 -3.27
CA MET A 444 -1.97 9.89 -3.06
C MET A 444 -2.21 11.16 -3.89
N ARG A 445 -2.10 12.32 -3.25
CA ARG A 445 -2.12 13.62 -3.94
C ARG A 445 -0.73 13.99 -4.43
N SER A 446 -0.65 14.83 -5.47
CA SER A 446 0.62 15.30 -6.05
C SER A 446 1.63 15.83 -5.02
N ASP A 447 1.19 16.74 -4.16
CA ASP A 447 2.00 17.35 -3.10
C ASP A 447 2.48 16.31 -2.05
N GLN A 448 1.67 15.29 -1.79
CA GLN A 448 2.04 14.19 -0.91
C GLN A 448 3.15 13.32 -1.51
N VAL A 449 3.06 13.00 -2.80
CA VAL A 449 4.10 12.24 -3.53
C VAL A 449 5.42 13.00 -3.51
N GLU A 450 5.39 14.30 -3.81
CA GLU A 450 6.60 15.15 -3.84
C GLU A 450 7.22 15.30 -2.45
N ALA A 451 6.42 15.51 -1.41
CA ALA A 451 6.92 15.60 -0.03
C ALA A 451 7.56 14.30 0.45
N ALA A 452 7.00 13.15 0.06
CA ALA A 452 7.56 11.84 0.37
C ALA A 452 8.90 11.62 -0.35
N TRP A 453 9.03 12.00 -1.62
CA TRP A 453 10.29 11.96 -2.34
C TRP A 453 11.34 12.86 -1.71
N ASP A 454 11.03 14.14 -1.50
CA ASP A 454 11.93 15.13 -0.90
C ASP A 454 12.51 14.64 0.45
N LEU A 455 11.68 14.02 1.28
CA LEU A 455 12.08 13.44 2.56
C LEU A 455 13.16 12.35 2.42
N ILE A 456 13.04 11.48 1.42
CA ILE A 456 13.91 10.30 1.29
C ILE A 456 15.12 10.51 0.37
N MET A 457 15.09 11.54 -0.50
CA MET A 457 16.17 11.83 -1.45
C MET A 457 17.57 11.88 -0.80
N PRO A 458 17.77 12.50 0.39
CA PRO A 458 19.09 12.50 1.03
C PRO A 458 19.64 11.10 1.31
N ILE A 459 18.78 10.16 1.73
CA ILE A 459 19.17 8.76 1.98
C ILE A 459 19.57 8.09 0.67
N LEU A 460 18.74 8.23 -0.37
CA LEU A 460 19.00 7.64 -1.69
C LEU A 460 20.33 8.13 -2.27
N HIS A 461 20.58 9.45 -2.25
CA HIS A 461 21.83 10.03 -2.72
C HIS A 461 23.05 9.52 -1.93
N ALA A 462 22.94 9.39 -0.60
CA ALA A 462 24.02 8.88 0.23
C ALA A 462 24.32 7.41 -0.07
N TRP A 463 23.30 6.61 -0.36
CA TRP A 463 23.43 5.19 -0.69
C TRP A 463 23.95 4.96 -2.12
N GLU A 464 23.57 5.78 -3.07
CA GLU A 464 24.05 5.70 -4.46
C GLU A 464 25.49 6.19 -4.62
N SER A 465 25.87 7.24 -3.90
CA SER A 465 27.23 7.82 -3.98
C SER A 465 28.32 6.93 -3.38
N LYS A 466 27.97 5.94 -2.56
CA LYS A 466 28.93 5.04 -1.90
C LYS A 466 28.51 3.59 -2.10
N LYS A 467 29.35 2.79 -2.75
CA LYS A 467 29.14 1.33 -2.80
C LYS A 467 29.27 0.73 -1.40
N SER A 468 28.32 -0.12 -1.04
CA SER A 468 28.37 -0.88 0.21
C SER A 468 29.45 -1.96 0.10
N LEU A 469 30.46 -1.88 0.95
CA LEU A 469 31.51 -2.92 1.03
C LEU A 469 31.05 -4.17 1.78
N SER A 470 29.92 -4.09 2.48
CA SER A 470 29.40 -5.20 3.27
C SER A 470 28.38 -6.06 2.51
N PHE A 471 27.96 -5.69 1.30
CA PHE A 471 26.94 -6.47 0.57
C PHE A 471 27.51 -7.76 -0.05
N PRO A 472 26.78 -8.89 0.04
CA PRO A 472 25.56 -9.10 0.84
C PRO A 472 25.85 -9.17 2.35
N ASN A 473 24.98 -8.57 3.18
CA ASN A 473 25.20 -8.40 4.63
C ASN A 473 24.15 -9.05 5.53
N TYR A 474 23.21 -9.82 4.97
CA TYR A 474 22.32 -10.67 5.76
C TYR A 474 21.97 -11.94 5.00
N PRO A 475 21.93 -13.12 5.64
CA PRO A 475 21.52 -14.34 4.98
C PRO A 475 20.00 -14.36 4.76
N ALA A 476 19.54 -14.92 3.64
CA ALA A 476 18.13 -15.17 3.42
C ALA A 476 17.54 -16.04 4.55
N GLY A 477 16.40 -15.63 5.09
CA GLY A 477 15.71 -16.24 6.24
C GLY A 477 16.00 -15.59 7.59
N SER A 478 16.94 -14.66 7.66
CA SER A 478 17.18 -13.84 8.87
C SER A 478 16.17 -12.69 9.01
N TRP A 479 16.29 -11.87 10.07
CA TRP A 479 15.48 -10.67 10.28
C TRP A 479 16.06 -9.40 9.64
N GLY A 480 17.13 -9.55 8.84
CA GLY A 480 17.87 -8.47 8.20
C GLY A 480 19.29 -8.33 8.76
N PRO A 481 20.01 -7.26 8.38
CA PRO A 481 21.39 -7.04 8.81
C PRO A 481 21.47 -6.65 10.29
N GLU A 482 22.55 -7.03 10.97
CA GLU A 482 22.79 -6.70 12.39
C GLU A 482 22.75 -5.20 12.69
N ASN A 483 23.15 -4.36 11.72
CA ASN A 483 23.07 -2.91 11.85
C ASN A 483 21.62 -2.41 12.04
N ALA A 484 20.61 -3.14 11.55
CA ALA A 484 19.21 -2.79 11.76
C ALA A 484 18.78 -3.03 13.21
N GLU A 485 19.29 -4.07 13.86
CA GLU A 485 19.11 -4.29 15.31
C GLU A 485 19.85 -3.21 16.10
N ALA A 486 21.08 -2.88 15.69
CA ALA A 486 21.86 -1.82 16.33
C ALA A 486 21.17 -0.45 16.25
N LEU A 487 20.47 -0.14 15.14
CA LEU A 487 19.75 1.12 14.95
C LEU A 487 18.73 1.38 16.06
N ILE A 488 17.94 0.36 16.43
CA ILE A 488 16.89 0.50 17.44
C ILE A 488 17.44 0.29 18.86
N ALA A 489 18.46 -0.56 19.02
CA ALA A 489 19.12 -0.82 20.29
C ALA A 489 19.88 0.39 20.85
N GLN A 490 20.32 1.31 19.99
CA GLN A 490 20.94 2.59 20.42
C GLN A 490 20.02 3.41 21.33
N ASP A 491 18.70 3.26 21.19
CA ASP A 491 17.71 3.93 22.03
C ASP A 491 17.18 3.04 23.15
N GLY A 492 17.77 1.84 23.35
CA GLY A 492 17.35 0.88 24.37
C GLY A 492 16.15 0.02 23.97
N PHE A 493 15.78 0.00 22.69
CA PHE A 493 14.61 -0.72 22.17
C PHE A 493 15.00 -1.95 21.37
N HIS A 494 14.02 -2.80 21.07
CA HIS A 494 14.17 -3.96 20.18
C HIS A 494 13.03 -3.98 19.15
N TRP A 495 13.28 -4.61 18.00
CA TRP A 495 12.22 -4.77 17.01
C TRP A 495 11.12 -5.70 17.48
N PHE A 496 9.88 -5.27 17.31
CA PHE A 496 8.71 -6.10 17.48
C PHE A 496 8.57 -7.04 16.29
N THR A 497 8.45 -8.33 16.57
CA THR A 497 8.07 -9.38 15.63
C THR A 497 6.79 -10.03 16.13
N LEU A 498 5.93 -10.45 15.20
CA LEU A 498 4.84 -11.34 15.57
C LEU A 498 5.43 -12.66 16.06
N PRO A 499 4.80 -13.33 17.04
CA PRO A 499 5.15 -14.70 17.37
C PRO A 499 5.16 -15.54 16.09
N LEU A 500 6.18 -16.37 15.90
CA LEU A 500 6.14 -17.37 14.84
C LEU A 500 4.91 -18.21 15.09
N ASN A 501 4.03 -18.31 14.09
CA ASN A 501 2.86 -19.19 14.16
C ASN A 501 3.35 -20.61 14.41
N GLY A 502 3.37 -21.02 15.68
CA GLY A 502 3.47 -22.40 16.06
C GLY A 502 2.25 -23.08 15.46
N LYS A 503 2.44 -23.81 14.35
CA LYS A 503 1.59 -24.95 14.08
C LYS A 503 1.84 -25.91 15.25
N HIS A 504 1.05 -25.75 16.31
CA HIS A 504 0.83 -26.82 17.28
C HIS A 504 0.07 -27.95 16.61
#